data_AF-K1Z6U6-F1
#
_entry.id   AF-K1Z6U6-F1
#
_cell.length_a   1.000
_cell.length_b   1.000
_cell.length_c   1.000
_cell.angle_alpha   90.00
_cell.angle_beta   90.00
_cell.angle_gamma   90.00
#
_symmetry.space_group_name_H-M   'P 1'
#
loop_
_entity.id
_entity.type
_entity.pdbx_description
1 polymer ?
#
loop_
_entity_poly.entity_id
_entity_poly.type
_entity_poly.pdbx_seq_one_letter_code
_entity_poly.pdbx_strand_id
1 'polypeptide(L)'
;MRESVSRLKTVDFVVTNGKAEVGEYAMQFVIDTFYLLNNPEKIITVDALKNKKIIAMAAIGNPERFFDQLRDFGLQFSKRIFPDHYFFQAKDLMCASDEIIIMTEKDAVKCSKFKNEKIWVASGGVTVDSGLLERLQTSINRGYARGL
;
A
#
# COMPACT_ATOMS: atom_id res chain seq x y z
N MET A 1 -15.57 0.30 16.14
CA MET A 1 -14.29 -0.02 16.82
C MET A 1 -14.44 -1.40 17.42
N ARG A 2 -13.51 -2.34 17.20
CA ARG A 2 -13.67 -3.73 17.67
C ARG A 2 -13.41 -3.90 19.17
N GLU A 3 -12.72 -2.96 19.80
CA GLU A 3 -12.36 -2.95 21.23
C GLU A 3 -12.35 -1.51 21.77
N SER A 4 -12.32 -1.35 23.09
CA SER A 4 -12.28 -0.04 23.76
C SER A 4 -10.87 0.60 23.72
N VAL A 5 -10.82 1.93 23.71
CA VAL A 5 -9.58 2.73 23.81
C VAL A 5 -8.78 2.38 25.07
N SER A 6 -9.44 1.92 26.13
CA SER A 6 -8.77 1.49 27.38
C SER A 6 -7.75 0.36 27.18
N ARG A 7 -7.86 -0.44 26.10
CA ARG A 7 -6.89 -1.49 25.76
C ARG A 7 -5.50 -0.95 25.40
N LEU A 8 -5.40 0.32 24.99
CA LEU A 8 -4.10 0.97 24.75
C LEU A 8 -3.23 1.07 26.02
N LYS A 9 -3.83 0.96 27.22
CA LYS A 9 -3.09 1.01 28.50
C LYS A 9 -2.43 -0.32 28.87
N THR A 10 -2.78 -1.42 28.19
CA THR A 10 -2.34 -2.78 28.55
C THR A 10 -1.44 -3.41 27.50
N VAL A 11 -1.06 -2.66 26.45
CA VAL A 11 -0.17 -3.14 25.39
C VAL A 11 1.27 -2.70 25.65
N ASP A 12 2.24 -3.53 25.25
CA ASP A 12 3.66 -3.21 25.39
C ASP A 12 4.12 -2.12 24.41
N PHE A 13 3.47 -2.05 23.24
CA PHE A 13 3.79 -1.11 22.17
C PHE A 13 2.52 -0.61 21.49
N VAL A 14 2.49 0.68 21.16
CA VAL A 14 1.47 1.29 20.30
C VAL A 14 2.12 1.63 18.97
N VAL A 15 1.57 1.08 17.87
CA VAL A 15 2.05 1.32 16.51
C VAL A 15 0.95 2.02 15.73
N THR A 16 1.27 3.16 15.16
CA THR A 16 0.34 4.00 14.41
C THR A 16 0.67 3.94 12.93
N ASN A 17 -0.31 3.51 12.14
CA ASN A 17 -0.19 3.51 10.69
C ASN A 17 -0.33 4.96 10.19
N GLY A 18 0.78 5.60 9.83
CA GLY A 18 0.88 7.02 9.46
C GLY A 18 1.74 7.81 10.44
N LYS A 19 1.35 9.06 10.69
CA LYS A 19 2.06 9.95 11.64
C LYS A 19 1.79 9.49 13.08
N ALA A 20 2.84 9.11 13.79
CA ALA A 20 2.76 8.72 15.19
C ALA A 20 2.66 9.92 16.13
N GLU A 21 1.95 9.73 17.25
CA GLU A 21 1.96 10.66 18.38
C GLU A 21 3.07 10.34 19.39
N VAL A 22 3.22 11.16 20.43
CA VAL A 22 4.23 10.97 21.47
C VAL A 22 4.01 9.63 22.18
N GLY A 23 5.01 8.75 22.15
CA GLY A 23 4.95 7.42 22.76
C GLY A 23 4.46 6.32 21.82
N GLU A 24 4.19 6.64 20.55
CA GLU A 24 3.81 5.67 19.52
C GLU A 24 4.93 5.49 18.49
N TYR A 25 4.94 4.35 17.82
CA TYR A 25 5.86 4.06 16.73
C TYR A 25 5.13 4.22 15.38
N ALA A 26 5.73 5.00 14.48
CA ALA A 26 5.16 5.20 13.14
C ALA A 26 5.38 3.96 12.27
N MET A 27 4.36 3.60 11.51
CA MET A 27 4.41 2.58 10.46
C MET A 27 3.84 3.20 9.18
N GLN A 28 4.53 3.01 8.05
CA GLN A 28 4.07 3.50 6.76
C GLN A 28 4.29 2.45 5.68
N PHE A 29 3.30 2.28 4.80
CA PHE A 29 3.50 1.54 3.56
C PHE A 29 4.19 2.46 2.55
N VAL A 30 5.28 2.00 1.94
CA VAL A 30 6.07 2.75 0.96
C VAL A 30 6.14 1.96 -0.33
N ILE A 31 5.64 2.53 -1.42
CA ILE A 31 5.76 1.99 -2.78
C ILE A 31 7.22 2.08 -3.20
N ASP A 32 7.77 0.98 -3.74
CA ASP A 32 9.13 0.94 -4.27
C ASP A 32 9.21 0.49 -5.73
N THR A 33 8.19 -0.24 -6.22
CA THR A 33 8.24 -0.91 -7.52
C THR A 33 6.91 -0.79 -8.25
N PHE A 34 6.97 -0.65 -9.57
CA PHE A 34 5.82 -0.76 -10.46
C PHE A 34 6.03 -1.88 -11.48
N TYR A 35 5.14 -2.87 -11.52
CA TYR A 35 5.23 -3.98 -12.47
C TYR A 35 3.92 -4.23 -13.21
N LEU A 36 3.98 -4.85 -14.39
CA LEU A 36 2.79 -5.19 -15.15
C LEU A 36 2.07 -6.39 -14.52
N LEU A 37 0.77 -6.27 -14.25
CA LEU A 37 -0.01 -7.31 -13.54
C LEU A 37 0.12 -8.71 -14.16
N ASN A 38 0.05 -8.81 -15.49
CA ASN A 38 0.12 -10.10 -16.19
C ASN A 38 1.55 -10.52 -16.55
N ASN A 39 2.55 -9.70 -16.25
CA ASN A 39 3.96 -10.02 -16.43
C ASN A 39 4.79 -9.30 -15.35
N PRO A 40 4.88 -9.85 -14.13
CA PRO A 40 5.57 -9.20 -13.01
C PRO A 40 7.07 -8.95 -13.23
N GLU A 41 7.72 -9.66 -14.17
CA GLU A 41 9.10 -9.38 -14.56
C GLU A 41 9.24 -8.07 -15.33
N LYS A 42 8.15 -7.57 -15.93
CA LYS A 42 8.12 -6.30 -16.62
C LYS A 42 7.90 -5.16 -15.63
N ILE A 43 9.02 -4.57 -15.19
CA ILE A 43 9.07 -3.43 -14.29
C ILE A 43 9.14 -2.11 -15.09
N ILE A 44 8.57 -1.04 -14.54
CA ILE A 44 8.66 0.31 -15.08
C ILE A 44 9.15 1.28 -14.01
N THR A 45 10.04 2.21 -14.41
CA THR A 45 10.55 3.23 -13.51
C THR A 45 9.54 4.38 -13.34
N VAL A 46 9.64 5.11 -12.23
CA VAL A 46 8.86 6.32 -11.99
C VAL A 46 9.04 7.34 -13.13
N ASP A 47 10.26 7.53 -13.63
CA ASP A 47 10.50 8.49 -14.72
C ASP A 47 9.84 8.08 -16.05
N ALA A 48 9.79 6.78 -16.34
CA ALA A 48 9.05 6.29 -17.50
C ALA A 48 7.52 6.48 -17.32
N LEU A 49 7.01 6.40 -16.10
CA LEU A 49 5.61 6.65 -15.77
C LEU A 49 5.22 8.13 -15.90
N LYS A 50 6.11 9.08 -15.61
CA LYS A 50 5.85 10.52 -15.78
C LYS A 50 5.45 10.90 -17.21
N ASN A 51 5.86 10.10 -18.20
CA ASN A 51 5.54 10.29 -19.61
C ASN A 51 4.27 9.53 -20.07
N LYS A 52 3.46 9.01 -19.15
CA LYS A 52 2.24 8.24 -19.43
C LYS A 52 1.00 9.00 -18.96
N LYS A 53 -0.14 8.76 -19.64
CA LYS A 53 -1.45 9.15 -19.12
C LYS A 53 -1.90 8.09 -18.12
N ILE A 54 -1.97 8.47 -16.85
CA ILE A 54 -2.23 7.52 -15.76
C ILE A 54 -3.65 7.68 -15.24
N ILE A 55 -4.34 6.55 -15.05
CA ILE A 55 -5.53 6.42 -14.22
C ILE A 55 -5.13 5.66 -12.97
N ALA A 56 -5.11 6.34 -11.82
CA ALA A 56 -4.83 5.70 -10.54
C ALA A 56 -6.14 5.22 -9.90
N MET A 57 -6.22 3.92 -9.60
CA MET A 57 -7.41 3.27 -9.06
C MET A 57 -7.14 2.68 -7.68
N ALA A 58 -8.05 2.89 -6.73
CA ALA A 58 -7.93 2.32 -5.38
C ALA A 58 -9.30 1.93 -4.81
N ALA A 59 -9.36 0.75 -4.19
CA ALA A 59 -10.51 0.18 -3.49
C ALA A 59 -10.09 -0.33 -2.10
N ILE A 60 -9.37 0.53 -1.36
CA ILE A 60 -8.82 0.27 -0.01
C ILE A 60 -9.38 1.28 0.99
N GLY A 61 -9.32 0.96 2.30
CA GLY A 61 -9.91 1.79 3.36
C GLY A 61 -9.38 3.23 3.48
N ASN A 62 -8.15 3.52 3.06
CA ASN A 62 -7.62 4.89 2.98
C ASN A 62 -6.87 5.11 1.64
N PRO A 63 -7.60 5.39 0.56
CA PRO A 63 -7.02 5.47 -0.78
C PRO A 63 -6.16 6.72 -0.99
N GLU A 64 -6.38 7.79 -0.22
CA GLU A 64 -5.59 9.03 -0.36
C GLU A 64 -4.11 8.81 -0.06
N ARG A 65 -3.75 7.92 0.88
CA ARG A 65 -2.35 7.56 1.13
C ARG A 65 -1.63 6.96 -0.07
N PHE A 66 -2.35 6.21 -0.89
CA PHE A 66 -1.81 5.67 -2.13
C PHE A 66 -1.60 6.79 -3.15
N PHE A 67 -2.58 7.66 -3.32
CA PHE A 67 -2.47 8.79 -4.26
C PHE A 67 -1.42 9.83 -3.83
N ASP A 68 -1.26 10.08 -2.52
CA ASP A 68 -0.22 10.95 -1.98
C ASP A 68 1.17 10.46 -2.39
N GLN A 69 1.46 9.17 -2.24
CA GLN A 69 2.75 8.62 -2.68
C GLN A 69 2.98 8.74 -4.18
N LEU A 70 1.95 8.53 -5.01
CA LEU A 70 2.08 8.76 -6.45
C LEU A 70 2.37 10.24 -6.77
N ARG A 71 1.78 11.19 -6.02
CA ARG A 71 2.08 12.62 -6.13
C ARG A 71 3.50 12.94 -5.69
N ASP A 72 3.99 12.32 -4.62
CA ASP A 72 5.34 12.51 -4.10
C ASP A 72 6.41 12.02 -5.11
N PHE A 73 6.08 11.01 -5.92
CA PHE A 73 6.90 10.60 -7.07
C PHE A 73 6.84 11.56 -8.27
N GLY A 74 6.01 12.61 -8.19
CA GLY A 74 5.80 13.59 -9.26
C GLY A 74 4.92 13.07 -10.40
N LEU A 75 4.11 12.02 -10.18
CA LEU A 75 3.22 11.47 -11.21
C LEU A 75 1.96 12.33 -11.35
N GLN A 76 1.53 12.55 -12.59
CA GLN A 76 0.24 13.15 -12.90
C GLN A 76 -0.75 12.06 -13.29
N PHE A 77 -1.92 12.05 -12.66
CA PHE A 77 -2.93 11.01 -12.87
C PHE A 77 -4.34 11.50 -12.62
N SER A 78 -5.31 10.86 -13.27
CA SER A 78 -6.71 10.95 -12.88
C SER A 78 -7.01 9.93 -11.78
N LYS A 79 -7.70 10.35 -10.72
CA LYS A 79 -8.05 9.45 -9.61
C LYS A 79 -9.41 8.80 -9.81
N ARG A 80 -9.50 7.50 -9.55
CA ARG A 80 -10.77 6.75 -9.46
C ARG A 80 -10.81 5.97 -8.14
N ILE A 81 -11.78 6.30 -7.30
CA ILE A 81 -11.95 5.72 -5.98
C ILE A 81 -13.15 4.79 -6.00
N PHE A 82 -12.97 3.61 -5.42
CA PHE A 82 -14.01 2.60 -5.27
C PHE A 82 -14.19 2.25 -3.78
N PRO A 83 -15.35 1.69 -3.39
CA PRO A 83 -15.55 1.19 -2.03
C PRO A 83 -14.47 0.19 -1.60
N ASP A 84 -14.13 0.13 -0.30
CA ASP A 84 -13.17 -0.88 0.17
C ASP A 84 -13.66 -2.29 -0.17
N HIS A 85 -12.74 -3.15 -0.58
CA HIS A 85 -13.03 -4.51 -1.08
C HIS A 85 -13.89 -4.57 -2.35
N TYR A 86 -13.96 -3.50 -3.14
CA TYR A 86 -14.70 -3.51 -4.41
C TYR A 86 -14.28 -4.66 -5.34
N PHE A 87 -15.27 -5.27 -5.97
CA PHE A 87 -15.08 -6.27 -7.02
C PHE A 87 -15.12 -5.59 -8.39
N PHE A 88 -13.94 -5.38 -8.98
CA PHE A 88 -13.83 -4.76 -10.29
C PHE A 88 -14.55 -5.56 -11.38
N GLN A 89 -15.19 -4.85 -12.30
CA GLN A 89 -15.76 -5.34 -13.54
C GLN A 89 -14.87 -4.92 -14.71
N ALA A 90 -15.00 -5.61 -15.86
CA ALA A 90 -14.18 -5.30 -17.05
C ALA A 90 -14.31 -3.83 -17.49
N LYS A 91 -15.52 -3.26 -17.41
CA LYS A 91 -15.80 -1.86 -17.76
C LYS A 91 -15.05 -0.85 -16.89
N ASP A 92 -14.78 -1.18 -15.63
CA ASP A 92 -14.10 -0.28 -14.70
C ASP A 92 -12.61 -0.16 -15.06
N LEU A 93 -12.07 -1.19 -15.71
CA LEU A 93 -10.68 -1.35 -16.13
C LEU A 93 -10.46 -0.93 -17.60
N MET A 94 -11.46 -0.34 -18.24
CA MET A 94 -11.31 0.22 -19.59
C MET A 94 -10.62 1.59 -19.53
N CYS A 95 -9.64 1.77 -20.41
CA CYS A 95 -8.88 3.00 -20.60
C CYS A 95 -8.50 3.15 -22.08
N ALA A 96 -8.21 4.39 -22.51
CA ALA A 96 -7.82 4.70 -23.88
C ALA A 96 -6.53 3.98 -24.29
N SER A 97 -6.23 3.95 -25.59
CA SER A 97 -5.03 3.28 -26.14
C SER A 97 -3.72 3.82 -25.55
N ASP A 98 -3.68 5.11 -25.23
CA ASP A 98 -2.54 5.84 -24.69
C ASP A 98 -2.55 6.00 -23.17
N GLU A 99 -3.53 5.40 -22.48
CA GLU A 99 -3.66 5.39 -21.04
C GLU A 99 -3.18 4.08 -20.41
N ILE A 100 -2.72 4.17 -19.17
CA ILE A 100 -2.41 3.04 -18.31
C ILE A 100 -3.16 3.15 -16.99
N ILE A 101 -3.36 2.01 -16.33
CA ILE A 101 -3.96 1.94 -15.00
C ILE A 101 -2.86 1.63 -13.99
N ILE A 102 -2.82 2.36 -12.87
CA ILE A 102 -2.01 2.01 -11.71
C ILE A 102 -2.94 1.72 -10.53
N MET A 103 -2.74 0.60 -9.84
CA MET A 103 -3.49 0.25 -8.64
C MET A 103 -2.61 -0.42 -7.59
N THR A 104 -3.11 -0.55 -6.37
CA THR A 104 -2.42 -1.26 -5.27
C THR A 104 -2.35 -2.76 -5.53
N GLU A 105 -1.39 -3.46 -4.91
CA GLU A 105 -1.33 -4.94 -4.95
C GLU A 105 -2.63 -5.60 -4.49
N LYS A 106 -3.23 -5.09 -3.40
CA LYS A 106 -4.49 -5.60 -2.86
C LYS A 106 -5.63 -5.58 -3.89
N ASP A 107 -5.66 -4.55 -4.74
CA ASP A 107 -6.68 -4.42 -5.78
C ASP A 107 -6.34 -5.19 -7.05
N ALA A 108 -5.05 -5.25 -7.39
CA ALA A 108 -4.54 -5.96 -8.55
C ALA A 108 -4.83 -7.47 -8.50
N VAL A 109 -4.75 -8.09 -7.32
CA VAL A 109 -5.10 -9.52 -7.12
C VAL A 109 -6.54 -9.84 -7.56
N LYS A 110 -7.46 -8.87 -7.48
CA LYS A 110 -8.86 -9.04 -7.90
C LYS A 110 -9.04 -8.93 -9.42
N CYS A 111 -8.02 -8.40 -10.11
CA CYS A 111 -8.08 -8.02 -11.52
C CYS A 111 -7.36 -9.01 -12.46
N SER A 112 -6.56 -9.96 -11.96
CA SER A 112 -5.76 -10.88 -12.78
C SER A 112 -6.58 -11.67 -13.82
N LYS A 113 -7.85 -11.96 -13.50
CA LYS A 113 -8.78 -12.66 -14.41
C LYS A 113 -9.09 -11.90 -15.71
N PHE A 114 -8.91 -10.58 -15.74
CA PHE A 114 -9.27 -9.75 -16.89
C PHE A 114 -8.20 -9.73 -17.98
N LYS A 115 -6.99 -10.26 -17.72
CA LYS A 115 -5.86 -10.31 -18.68
C LYS A 115 -5.58 -8.96 -19.37
N ASN A 116 -5.79 -7.85 -18.65
CA ASN A 116 -5.59 -6.51 -19.18
C ASN A 116 -4.09 -6.14 -19.11
N GLU A 117 -3.47 -5.91 -20.27
CA GLU A 117 -2.04 -5.61 -20.41
C GLU A 117 -1.65 -4.16 -20.10
N LYS A 118 -2.59 -3.35 -19.58
CA LYS A 118 -2.36 -1.95 -19.21
C LYS A 118 -2.42 -1.70 -17.70
N ILE A 119 -2.65 -2.75 -16.91
CA ILE A 119 -2.71 -2.64 -15.45
C ILE A 119 -1.31 -2.83 -14.87
N TRP A 120 -0.78 -1.74 -14.33
CA TRP A 120 0.44 -1.71 -13.54
C TRP A 120 0.10 -1.75 -12.06
N VAL A 121 0.89 -2.50 -11.31
CA VAL A 121 0.73 -2.70 -9.88
C VAL A 121 1.78 -1.87 -9.17
N ALA A 122 1.35 -1.02 -8.25
CA ALA A 122 2.24 -0.34 -7.31
C ALA A 122 2.46 -1.27 -6.11
N SER A 123 3.68 -1.79 -6.01
CA SER A 123 4.14 -2.70 -4.97
C SER A 123 5.11 -2.00 -4.04
N GLY A 124 5.18 -2.47 -2.80
CA GLY A 124 5.98 -1.83 -1.78
C GLY A 124 6.02 -2.60 -0.47
N GLY A 125 6.80 -2.06 0.44
CA GLY A 125 7.01 -2.61 1.77
C GLY A 125 6.35 -1.78 2.86
N VAL A 126 6.40 -2.32 4.08
CA VAL A 126 6.12 -1.56 5.29
C VAL A 126 7.45 -1.11 5.89
N THR A 127 7.58 0.19 6.15
CA THR A 127 8.61 0.74 7.01
C THR A 127 8.02 0.99 8.40
N VAL A 128 8.80 0.69 9.44
CA VAL A 128 8.44 0.92 10.83
C VAL A 128 9.60 1.61 11.52
N ASP A 129 9.29 2.45 12.51
CA ASP A 129 10.29 3.09 13.36
C ASP A 129 11.30 2.06 13.92
N SER A 130 12.59 2.34 13.75
CA SER A 130 13.69 1.44 14.14
C SER A 130 13.73 1.16 15.65
N GLY A 131 13.28 2.12 16.47
CA GLY A 131 13.18 1.96 17.91
C GLY A 131 12.15 0.91 18.34
N LEU A 132 11.14 0.63 17.50
CA LEU A 132 10.23 -0.49 17.72
C LEU A 132 10.93 -1.82 17.48
N LEU A 133 11.68 -1.95 16.38
CA LEU A 133 12.32 -3.20 15.99
C LEU A 133 13.32 -3.69 17.05
N GLU A 134 14.13 -2.78 17.58
CA GLU A 134 15.09 -3.07 18.65
C GLU A 134 14.38 -3.56 19.94
N ARG A 135 13.27 -2.92 20.29
CA ARG A 135 12.48 -3.28 21.48
C ARG A 135 11.70 -4.57 21.30
N LEU A 136 11.21 -4.87 20.09
CA LEU A 136 10.58 -6.15 19.77
C LEU A 136 11.60 -7.29 19.90
N GLN A 137 12.82 -7.14 19.35
CA GLN A 137 13.87 -8.14 19.51
C GLN A 137 14.22 -8.38 20.98
N THR A 138 14.32 -7.31 21.77
CA THR A 138 14.58 -7.42 23.21
C THR A 138 13.44 -8.13 23.96
N SER A 139 12.18 -7.84 23.61
CA SER A 139 11.01 -8.43 24.26
C SER A 139 10.84 -9.91 23.90
N ILE A 140 11.02 -10.27 22.63
CA ILE A 140 10.99 -11.66 22.16
C ILE A 140 12.07 -12.48 22.88
N ASN A 141 13.31 -11.97 22.94
CA ASN A 141 14.42 -12.65 23.62
C ASN A 141 14.18 -12.83 25.13
N ARG A 142 13.52 -11.86 25.79
CA ARG A 142 13.12 -11.98 27.21
C ARG A 142 11.96 -12.94 27.42
N GLY A 143 11.03 -13.06 26.47
CA GLY A 143 9.95 -14.04 26.47
C GLY A 143 10.46 -15.48 26.39
N TYR A 144 11.44 -15.74 25.52
CA TYR A 144 12.09 -17.05 25.42
C TYR A 144 12.89 -17.42 26.68
N ALA A 145 13.53 -16.46 27.35
CA ALA A 145 14.29 -16.72 28.59
C ALA A 145 13.42 -16.98 29.82
N ARG A 146 12.11 -16.65 29.78
CA ARG A 146 11.14 -16.93 30.86
C ARG A 146 10.32 -18.20 30.63
N GLY A 147 10.52 -18.88 29.50
CA GLY A 147 9.85 -20.13 29.13
C GLY A 147 10.66 -21.40 29.38
N LEU A 148 11.79 -21.30 30.07
CA LEU A 148 12.63 -22.42 30.56
C LEU A 148 12.62 -22.46 32.09
#